data_AF-A0A812C5K1-F1
#
_entry.id   AF-A0A812C5K1-F1
#
_cell.length_a   1.000
_cell.length_b   1.000
_cell.length_c   1.000
_cell.angle_alpha   90.00
_cell.angle_beta   90.00
_cell.angle_gamma   90.00
#
_symmetry.space_group_name_H-M   'P 1'
#
loop_
_entity.id
_entity.type
_entity.pdbx_description
1 polymer ?
#
loop_
_entity_poly.entity_id
_entity_poly.type
_entity_poly.pdbx_seq_one_letter_code
_entity_poly.pdbx_strand_id
1 'polypeptide(L)'
;MATKAAASNSMDVSYFEKEDERLKPILSWTKQDVAEWIGKMGFPYYQDCFRCNEITGRKLILVDASTLCKLGITDYKHIKYIAKEIRKLLKIGEPKCNVSIADIPRDIKELYLEQKSQTGKRADSLILKEFCETTQDEVWQPPLSNIIQIITHNGKDDMP
;
A
#
# COMPACT_ATOMS: atom_id res chain seq x y z
N MET A 1 -8.37 -34.69 -14.91
CA MET A 1 -9.30 -34.04 -13.96
C MET A 1 -8.51 -33.62 -12.73
N ALA A 2 -8.05 -32.37 -12.68
CA ALA A 2 -7.31 -31.86 -11.53
C ALA A 2 -8.23 -30.94 -10.74
N THR A 3 -8.47 -31.31 -9.49
CA THR A 3 -9.26 -30.57 -8.50
C THR A 3 -8.59 -29.25 -8.20
N LYS A 4 -9.22 -28.14 -8.60
CA LYS A 4 -8.87 -26.80 -8.15
C LYS A 4 -9.22 -26.74 -6.67
N ALA A 5 -8.21 -26.90 -5.80
CA ALA A 5 -8.36 -26.66 -4.38
C ALA A 5 -8.71 -25.18 -4.20
N ALA A 6 -10.00 -24.90 -4.00
CA ALA A 6 -10.43 -23.64 -3.43
C ALA A 6 -9.79 -23.55 -2.05
N ALA A 7 -8.70 -22.78 -1.94
CA ALA A 7 -8.25 -22.30 -0.66
C ALA A 7 -9.40 -21.47 -0.10
N SER A 8 -10.23 -22.10 0.73
CA SER A 8 -11.25 -21.46 1.54
C SER A 8 -10.53 -20.56 2.53
N ASN A 9 -10.12 -19.37 2.09
CA ASN A 9 -9.75 -18.33 3.02
C ASN A 9 -11.04 -17.60 3.36
N SER A 10 -11.71 -18.12 4.40
CA SER A 10 -12.72 -17.39 5.16
C SER A 10 -12.04 -16.16 5.78
N MET A 11 -11.75 -15.14 4.95
CA MET A 11 -11.52 -13.79 5.45
C MET A 11 -12.88 -13.30 5.93
N ASP A 12 -13.15 -13.57 7.21
CA ASP A 12 -14.38 -13.21 7.89
C ASP A 12 -14.66 -11.71 7.71
N VAL A 13 -15.90 -11.37 7.32
CA VAL A 13 -16.42 -10.01 7.14
C VAL A 13 -16.09 -9.13 8.36
N SER A 14 -16.10 -9.72 9.56
CA SER A 14 -15.80 -9.03 10.81
C SER A 14 -14.36 -8.49 10.90
N TYR A 15 -13.42 -9.03 10.13
CA TYR A 15 -12.04 -8.54 10.06
C TYR A 15 -11.96 -7.21 9.29
N PHE A 16 -12.64 -7.14 8.14
CA PHE A 16 -12.60 -5.98 7.26
C PHE A 16 -13.27 -4.75 7.90
N GLU A 17 -14.40 -4.93 8.57
CA GLU A 17 -15.09 -3.84 9.28
C GLU A 17 -14.22 -3.25 10.41
N LYS A 18 -13.51 -4.10 11.15
CA LYS A 18 -12.57 -3.67 12.20
C LYS A 18 -11.38 -2.89 11.64
N GLU A 19 -10.93 -3.19 10.42
CA GLU A 19 -9.87 -2.40 9.78
C GLU A 19 -10.38 -1.02 9.37
N ASP A 20 -11.57 -0.94 8.78
CA ASP A 20 -12.17 0.32 8.35
C ASP A 20 -12.40 1.27 9.53
N GLU A 21 -12.91 0.76 10.66
CA GLU A 21 -13.08 1.56 11.88
C GLU A 21 -11.78 2.16 12.42
N ARG A 22 -10.67 1.42 12.30
CA ARG A 22 -9.36 1.88 12.77
C ARG A 22 -8.73 2.92 11.85
N LEU A 23 -9.10 2.92 10.57
CA LEU A 23 -8.61 3.90 9.60
C LEU A 23 -9.36 5.23 9.70
N LYS A 24 -10.61 5.25 10.18
CA LYS A 24 -11.43 6.47 10.33
C LYS A 24 -10.69 7.61 11.06
N PRO A 25 -10.06 7.39 12.24
CA PRO A 25 -9.30 8.43 12.92
C PRO A 25 -8.13 8.95 12.07
N ILE A 26 -7.37 8.05 11.44
CA ILE A 26 -6.19 8.41 10.64
C ILE A 26 -6.61 9.27 9.45
N LEU A 27 -7.71 8.93 8.76
CA LEU A 27 -8.22 9.70 7.63
C LEU A 27 -8.72 11.10 8.03
N SER A 28 -9.15 11.27 9.28
CA SER A 28 -9.56 12.57 9.84
C SER A 28 -8.41 13.42 10.39
N TRP A 29 -7.18 12.91 10.42
CA TRP A 29 -6.04 13.68 10.93
C TRP A 29 -5.78 14.92 10.10
N THR A 30 -5.72 16.04 10.80
CA THR A 30 -5.29 17.33 10.25
C THR A 30 -3.77 17.35 10.11
N LYS A 31 -3.24 18.36 9.41
CA LYS A 31 -1.79 18.59 9.31
C LYS A 31 -1.12 18.79 10.68
N GLN A 32 -1.86 19.30 11.66
CA GLN A 32 -1.36 19.48 13.02
C GLN A 32 -1.26 18.15 13.76
N ASP A 33 -2.28 17.28 13.64
CA ASP A 33 -2.27 15.95 14.27
C ASP A 33 -1.11 15.09 13.74
N VAL A 34 -0.87 15.16 12.43
CA VAL A 34 0.26 14.46 11.79
C VAL A 34 1.59 15.00 12.33
N ALA A 35 1.76 16.32 12.42
CA ALA A 35 2.96 16.92 12.97
C ALA A 35 3.19 16.53 14.44
N GLU A 36 2.16 16.54 15.27
CA GLU A 36 2.24 16.10 16.67
C GLU A 36 2.60 14.62 16.79
N TRP A 37 2.03 13.77 15.93
CA TRP A 37 2.38 12.36 15.87
C TRP A 37 3.87 12.13 15.55
N ILE A 38 4.44 12.86 14.58
CA ILE A 38 5.88 12.84 14.27
C ILE A 38 6.73 13.26 15.47
N GLY A 39 6.30 14.29 16.21
CA GLY A 39 6.99 14.74 17.43
C GLY A 39 7.00 13.69 18.53
N LYS A 40 5.86 13.02 18.76
CA LYS A 40 5.72 11.94 19.75
C LYS A 40 6.61 10.73 19.43
N MET A 41 6.97 10.53 18.16
CA MET A 41 7.92 9.48 17.75
C MET A 41 9.39 9.82 18.07
N GLY A 42 9.68 11.04 18.54
CA GLY A 42 11.04 11.48 18.88
C GLY A 42 11.70 12.36 17.83
N PHE A 43 10.95 12.84 16.83
CA PHE A 43 11.47 13.71 15.76
C PHE A 43 10.82 15.10 15.74
N PRO A 44 10.96 15.91 16.80
CA PRO A 44 10.34 17.24 16.86
C PRO A 44 10.82 18.17 15.73
N TYR A 45 12.05 18.01 15.25
CA TYR A 45 12.62 18.84 14.19
C TYR A 45 11.92 18.69 12.84
N TYR A 46 11.31 17.53 12.56
CA TYR A 46 10.62 17.30 11.29
C TYR A 46 9.15 17.72 11.32
N GLN A 47 8.59 18.12 12.47
CA GLN A 47 7.19 18.52 12.57
C GLN A 47 6.84 19.65 11.61
N ASP A 48 7.73 20.64 11.52
CA ASP A 48 7.56 21.79 10.63
C ASP A 48 7.59 21.37 9.15
N CYS A 49 8.40 20.37 8.79
CA CYS A 49 8.42 19.82 7.44
C CYS A 49 7.04 19.25 7.06
N PHE A 50 6.39 18.50 7.95
CA PHE A 50 5.05 17.96 7.68
C PHE A 50 3.96 19.03 7.70
N ARG A 51 4.07 20.02 8.59
CA ARG A 51 3.10 21.13 8.70
C ARG A 51 3.15 22.06 7.48
N CYS A 52 4.34 22.46 7.04
CA CYS A 52 4.56 23.36 5.91
C CYS A 52 4.18 22.71 4.57
N ASN A 53 4.33 21.39 4.42
CA ASN A 53 3.93 20.65 3.22
C ASN A 53 2.47 20.17 3.25
N GLU A 54 1.70 20.57 4.27
CA GLU A 54 0.28 20.27 4.43
C GLU A 54 -0.07 18.78 4.30
N ILE A 55 0.74 17.95 4.96
CA ILE A 55 0.51 16.50 5.00
C ILE A 55 -0.64 16.21 5.97
N THR A 56 -1.81 15.90 5.42
CA THR A 56 -2.97 15.41 6.19
C THR A 56 -2.91 13.90 6.35
N GLY A 57 -3.76 13.33 7.19
CA GLY A 57 -3.85 11.88 7.37
C GLY A 57 -4.16 11.11 6.08
N ARG A 58 -4.95 11.69 5.17
CA ARG A 58 -5.17 11.11 3.84
C ARG A 58 -3.92 11.10 3.00
N LYS A 59 -3.16 12.21 2.98
CA LYS A 59 -1.89 12.28 2.25
C LYS A 59 -0.84 11.38 2.87
N LEU A 60 -0.89 11.13 4.18
CA LEU A 60 0.03 10.24 4.90
C LEU A 60 0.03 8.81 4.32
N ILE A 61 -1.10 8.37 3.75
CA ILE A 61 -1.21 7.07 3.07
C ILE A 61 -0.29 6.98 1.85
N LEU A 62 -0.10 8.09 1.14
CA LEU A 62 0.72 8.16 -0.08
C LEU A 62 2.20 8.44 0.22
N VAL A 63 2.57 8.62 1.49
CA VAL A 63 3.94 8.97 1.88
C VAL A 63 4.81 7.72 1.81
N ASP A 64 5.68 7.70 0.81
CA ASP A 64 6.77 6.74 0.67
C ASP A 64 8.14 7.35 1.06
N ALA A 65 9.18 6.52 1.16
CA ALA A 65 10.56 6.95 1.41
C ALA A 65 11.03 8.05 0.44
N SER A 66 10.66 7.94 -0.84
CA SER A 66 10.95 8.97 -1.85
C SER A 66 10.27 10.31 -1.55
N THR A 67 9.06 10.29 -1.00
CA THR A 67 8.32 11.49 -0.59
C THR A 67 8.93 12.11 0.66
N LEU A 68 9.40 11.29 1.61
CA LEU A 68 10.12 11.77 2.80
C LEU A 68 11.41 12.53 2.42
N CYS A 69 12.15 12.05 1.42
CA CYS A 69 13.31 12.79 0.89
C CYS A 69 12.91 14.15 0.32
N LYS A 70 11.81 14.22 -0.45
CA LYS A 70 11.28 15.47 -1.03
C LYS A 70 10.79 16.46 0.03
N LEU A 71 10.32 15.96 1.17
CA LEU A 71 9.91 16.78 2.32
C LEU A 71 11.10 17.45 3.04
N GLY A 72 12.34 17.07 2.72
CA GLY A 72 13.55 17.62 3.33
C GLY A 72 14.18 16.74 4.41
N ILE A 73 13.72 15.49 4.57
CA ILE A 73 14.36 14.53 5.48
C ILE A 73 15.49 13.85 4.70
N THR A 74 16.73 14.16 5.03
CA THR A 74 17.93 13.65 4.32
C THR A 74 18.53 12.41 4.97
N ASP A 75 18.34 12.23 6.28
CA ASP A 75 18.93 11.14 7.03
C ASP A 75 18.25 9.79 6.74
N TYR A 76 18.98 8.88 6.11
CA TYR A 76 18.49 7.54 5.77
C TYR A 76 17.91 6.79 6.97
N LYS A 77 18.55 6.88 8.14
CA LYS A 77 18.08 6.20 9.37
C LYS A 77 16.70 6.74 9.81
N HIS A 78 16.50 8.06 9.70
CA HIS A 78 15.23 8.70 10.04
C HIS A 78 14.15 8.33 9.02
N ILE A 79 14.48 8.37 7.72
CA ILE A 79 13.57 7.94 6.64
C ILE A 79 13.11 6.50 6.88
N LYS A 80 14.05 5.58 7.14
CA LYS A 80 13.74 4.17 7.39
C LYS A 80 12.83 3.98 8.60
N TYR A 81 13.10 4.71 9.69
CA TYR A 81 12.30 4.62 10.90
C TYR A 81 10.89 5.18 10.70
N ILE A 82 10.77 6.39 10.14
CA ILE A 82 9.48 7.04 9.89
C ILE A 82 8.64 6.20 8.92
N ALA A 83 9.23 5.71 7.82
CA ALA A 83 8.52 4.85 6.88
C ALA A 83 8.05 3.54 7.55
N LYS A 84 8.81 2.98 8.49
CA LYS A 84 8.39 1.80 9.26
C LYS A 84 7.20 2.11 10.16
N GLU A 85 7.21 3.24 10.86
CA GLU A 85 6.10 3.64 11.73
C GLU A 85 4.83 3.96 10.94
N ILE A 86 4.94 4.60 9.76
CA ILE A 86 3.80 4.80 8.85
C ILE A 86 3.20 3.46 8.42
N ARG A 87 4.03 2.49 8.00
CA ARG A 87 3.55 1.15 7.63
C ARG A 87 2.88 0.43 8.80
N LYS A 88 3.43 0.54 10.02
CA LYS A 88 2.80 -0.02 11.23
C LYS A 88 1.45 0.63 11.52
N LEU A 89 1.35 1.95 11.38
CA LEU A 89 0.11 2.70 11.59
C LEU A 89 -0.99 2.24 10.63
N LEU A 90 -0.65 2.07 9.35
CA LEU A 90 -1.56 1.63 8.29
C LEU A 90 -1.73 0.09 8.22
N LYS A 91 -0.95 -0.66 9.00
CA LYS A 91 -0.83 -2.13 8.93
C LYS A 91 -0.58 -2.63 7.51
N ILE A 92 0.33 -1.97 6.80
CA ILE A 92 0.81 -2.38 5.49
C ILE A 92 2.02 -3.29 5.70
N GLY A 93 2.17 -4.30 4.83
CA GLY A 93 3.34 -5.18 4.83
C GLY A 93 4.65 -4.44 4.52
N GLU A 94 5.77 -5.09 4.80
CA GLU A 94 7.05 -4.61 4.27
C GLU A 94 7.08 -4.84 2.74
N PRO A 95 7.69 -3.91 1.97
CA PRO A 95 7.82 -4.10 0.53
C PRO A 95 8.61 -5.38 0.26
N LYS A 96 8.00 -6.32 -0.48
CA LYS A 96 8.63 -7.58 -0.83
C LYS A 96 9.68 -7.34 -1.91
N CYS A 97 10.93 -7.65 -1.62
CA CYS A 97 12.05 -7.51 -2.58
C CYS A 97 12.28 -8.78 -3.43
N ASN A 98 11.52 -9.84 -3.19
CA ASN A 98 11.70 -11.17 -3.79
C ASN A 98 10.46 -11.64 -4.57
N VAL A 99 9.63 -10.72 -5.05
CA VAL A 99 8.48 -11.05 -5.90
C VAL A 99 8.88 -11.13 -7.37
N SER A 100 8.24 -12.02 -8.12
CA SER A 100 8.40 -12.05 -9.57
C SER A 100 7.79 -10.79 -10.18
N ILE A 101 8.37 -10.30 -11.28
CA ILE A 101 7.77 -9.22 -12.08
C ILE A 101 6.44 -9.68 -12.69
N ALA A 102 6.22 -11.00 -12.79
CA ALA A 102 4.97 -11.61 -13.24
C ALA A 102 3.93 -11.76 -12.12
N ASP A 103 4.29 -11.52 -10.87
CA ASP A 103 3.31 -11.50 -9.76
C ASP A 103 2.67 -10.12 -9.67
N ILE A 104 1.46 -10.07 -9.12
CA ILE A 104 0.78 -8.80 -8.84
C ILE A 104 1.67 -7.98 -7.89
N PRO A 105 2.18 -6.81 -8.33
CA PRO A 105 3.18 -6.08 -7.56
C PRO A 105 2.61 -5.38 -6.33
N ARG A 106 1.28 -5.35 -6.14
CA ARG A 106 0.58 -4.51 -5.17
C ARG A 106 -0.38 -5.34 -4.31
N ASP A 107 -0.37 -5.09 -3.01
CA ASP A 107 -1.33 -5.70 -2.08
C ASP A 107 -2.71 -5.06 -2.26
N ILE A 108 -3.79 -5.84 -2.17
CA ILE A 108 -5.19 -5.36 -2.28
C ILE A 108 -5.44 -4.27 -1.24
N LYS A 109 -4.88 -4.45 -0.04
CA LYS A 109 -4.97 -3.48 1.04
C LYS A 109 -4.31 -2.13 0.70
N GLU A 110 -3.15 -2.16 0.04
CA GLU A 110 -2.47 -0.93 -0.38
C GLU A 110 -3.28 -0.19 -1.45
N LEU A 111 -3.87 -0.92 -2.40
CA LEU A 111 -4.74 -0.36 -3.44
C LEU A 111 -6.00 0.29 -2.84
N TYR A 112 -6.62 -0.39 -1.87
CA TYR A 112 -7.75 0.16 -1.12
C TYR A 112 -7.38 1.48 -0.42
N LEU A 113 -6.23 1.52 0.25
CA LEU A 113 -5.75 2.70 0.95
C LEU A 113 -5.45 3.85 -0.02
N GLU A 114 -4.85 3.57 -1.18
CA GLU A 114 -4.63 4.57 -2.23
C GLU A 114 -5.95 5.19 -2.69
N GLN A 115 -6.98 4.38 -2.91
CA GLN A 115 -8.30 4.88 -3.29
C GLN A 115 -8.97 5.69 -2.16
N LYS A 116 -8.79 5.27 -0.89
CA LYS A 116 -9.24 6.00 0.30
C LYS A 116 -8.53 7.34 0.53
N SER A 117 -7.30 7.49 0.04
CA SER A 117 -6.53 8.72 0.18
C SER A 117 -7.13 9.89 -0.60
N GLN A 118 -7.91 9.60 -1.65
CA GLN A 118 -8.55 10.62 -2.47
C GLN A 118 -9.66 11.35 -1.68
N THR A 119 -9.94 12.59 -2.06
CA THR A 119 -11.03 13.37 -1.45
C THR A 119 -12.28 13.26 -2.30
N GLY A 120 -13.42 12.92 -1.70
CA GLY A 120 -14.72 12.91 -2.38
C GLY A 120 -15.64 11.79 -1.90
N LYS A 121 -16.92 11.90 -2.26
CA LYS A 121 -17.99 10.98 -1.80
C LYS A 121 -17.67 9.51 -2.10
N ARG A 122 -17.09 9.23 -3.26
CA ARG A 122 -16.72 7.87 -3.70
C ARG A 122 -15.64 7.25 -2.84
N ALA A 123 -14.60 8.01 -2.47
CA ALA A 123 -13.54 7.52 -1.59
C ALA A 123 -14.10 7.31 -0.17
N ASP A 124 -14.95 8.22 0.31
CA ASP A 124 -15.53 8.14 1.65
C ASP A 124 -16.47 6.94 1.80
N SER A 125 -17.28 6.63 0.79
CA SER A 125 -18.20 5.50 0.80
C SER A 125 -17.54 4.14 0.59
N LEU A 126 -16.28 4.08 0.17
CA LEU A 126 -15.57 2.85 -0.13
C LEU A 126 -15.47 1.95 1.14
N ILE A 127 -15.80 0.68 1.03
CA ILE A 127 -15.68 -0.31 2.11
C ILE A 127 -14.67 -1.37 1.67
N LEU A 128 -13.77 -1.80 2.57
CA LEU A 128 -12.71 -2.73 2.22
C LEU A 128 -13.24 -4.06 1.67
N LYS A 129 -14.36 -4.56 2.22
CA LYS A 129 -15.02 -5.79 1.75
C LYS A 129 -15.46 -5.69 0.28
N GLU A 130 -16.22 -4.65 -0.06
CA GLU A 130 -16.71 -4.42 -1.43
C GLU A 130 -15.55 -4.25 -2.42
N PHE A 131 -14.48 -3.59 -1.99
CA PHE A 131 -13.27 -3.42 -2.77
C PHE A 131 -12.58 -4.77 -3.06
N CYS A 132 -12.43 -5.63 -2.05
CA CYS A 132 -11.87 -6.97 -2.21
C CYS A 132 -12.69 -7.84 -3.16
N GLU A 133 -14.03 -7.79 -3.07
CA GLU A 133 -14.92 -8.56 -3.95
C GLU A 133 -14.79 -8.10 -5.41
N THR A 134 -14.70 -6.78 -5.64
CA THR A 134 -14.58 -6.22 -7.00
C THR A 134 -13.21 -6.53 -7.64
N THR A 135 -12.13 -6.50 -6.86
CA THR A 135 -10.75 -6.64 -7.37
C THR A 135 -10.30 -8.09 -7.53
N GLN A 136 -11.01 -9.06 -6.95
CA GLN A 136 -10.70 -10.49 -7.13
C GLN A 136 -10.89 -10.97 -8.58
N ASP A 137 -11.75 -10.31 -9.35
CA ASP A 137 -12.09 -10.72 -10.71
C ASP A 137 -11.17 -10.11 -11.79
N GLU A 138 -10.33 -9.13 -11.43
CA GLU A 138 -9.40 -8.51 -12.37
C GLU A 138 -8.16 -9.40 -12.57
N VAL A 139 -8.13 -10.15 -13.68
CA VAL A 139 -6.93 -10.89 -14.10
C VAL A 139 -5.83 -9.89 -14.40
N TRP A 140 -4.86 -9.78 -13.49
CA TRP A 140 -3.66 -9.00 -13.74
C TRP A 140 -2.92 -9.54 -14.96
N GLN A 141 -2.64 -8.66 -15.92
CA GLN A 141 -1.83 -8.98 -17.10
C GLN A 141 -0.59 -8.09 -17.10
N PRO A 142 0.62 -8.66 -17.22
CA PRO A 142 1.80 -7.85 -17.39
C PRO A 142 1.69 -7.05 -18.69
N PRO A 143 2.34 -5.87 -18.80
CA PRO A 143 2.40 -5.14 -20.05
C PRO A 143 2.93 -6.04 -21.18
N LEU A 144 2.26 -5.98 -22.34
CA LEU A 144 2.48 -6.86 -23.50
C LEU A 144 3.95 -6.90 -23.98
N SER A 145 4.77 -5.91 -23.62
CA SER A 145 6.19 -5.85 -23.90
C SER A 145 7.00 -7.03 -23.32
N ASN A 146 6.55 -7.62 -22.21
CA ASN A 146 7.26 -8.70 -21.53
C ASN A 146 6.77 -10.10 -21.95
N ILE A 147 5.63 -10.20 -22.61
CA ILE A 147 5.01 -11.49 -22.96
C ILE A 147 5.85 -12.27 -23.98
N ILE A 148 6.55 -11.56 -24.87
CA ILE A 148 7.35 -12.17 -25.95
C ILE A 148 8.68 -12.74 -25.41
N GLN A 149 9.19 -12.26 -24.27
CA GLN A 149 10.48 -12.72 -23.71
C GLN A 149 10.37 -13.92 -22.74
N ILE A 150 9.16 -14.24 -22.26
CA ILE A 150 8.96 -15.33 -21.28
C ILE A 150 8.78 -16.69 -21.98
N ILE A 151 8.44 -16.71 -23.27
CA ILE A 151 8.24 -17.93 -24.07
C ILE A 151 9.52 -18.32 -24.82
N THR A 152 10.64 -18.50 -24.13
CA THR A 152 11.79 -19.24 -24.71
C THR A 152 12.62 -19.88 -23.60
N HIS A 153 12.10 -20.93 -22.97
CA HIS A 153 12.96 -22.00 -22.45
C HIS A 153 12.20 -23.33 -22.25
N ASN A 154 11.33 -23.69 -23.19
CA ASN A 154 10.96 -25.11 -23.33
C ASN A 154 11.99 -25.76 -24.22
N GLY A 155 12.98 -26.38 -23.58
CA GLY A 155 14.03 -27.16 -24.22
C GLY A 155 13.43 -28.28 -25.07
N LYS A 156 13.40 -28.02 -26.37
CA LYS A 156 13.53 -29.01 -27.42
C LYS A 156 14.51 -28.43 -28.43
N ASP A 157 15.78 -28.45 -28.03
CA ASP A 157 16.87 -28.43 -28.99
C ASP A 157 16.92 -29.82 -29.63
N ASP A 158 15.99 -30.08 -30.54
CA ASP A 158 16.17 -31.09 -31.58
C ASP A 158 17.18 -30.49 -32.57
N MET A 159 18.45 -30.85 -32.44
CA MET A 159 19.46 -30.63 -33.47
C MET A 159 19.68 -31.94 -34.25
N PRO A 160 19.75 -31.90 -35.60
CA PRO A 160 20.12 -33.04 -36.43
C PRO A 160 21.58 -33.46 -36.28
#